data_AF-A0A6G0XAL4-F1
#
_entry.id   AF-A0A6G0XAL4-F1
#
_cell.length_a   1.000
_cell.length_b   1.000
_cell.length_c   1.000
_cell.angle_alpha   90.00
_cell.angle_beta   90.00
_cell.angle_gamma   90.00
#
_symmetry.space_group_name_H-M   'P 1'
#
loop_
_entity.id
_entity.type
_entity.pdbx_description
1 polymer ?
#
loop_
_entity_poly.entity_id
_entity_poly.type
_entity_poly.pdbx_seq_one_letter_code
_entity_poly.pdbx_strand_id
1 'polypeptide(L)'
;MGCVHAKAKYEEKRAEKIGVFVHLAIQGNIEKIAEAIKNDANLVVAKDRFGMTALHWACYVGQLDAAIALCSAGAQPTQLDNNHRNALHHACRKGRLSVVDHLIRQCHMKVNEPSGNGDTPLHKAVLGPCIPVILLLLNHGANKHALNTYGRSPRIEVEFRMGTRKASVDAAAIFTPEEDPGKELPVVEPVEPPPCEPEVPPPPVVEPPAEVVITTAVVPFNHTLSHNSSLRTLESPMNILASFRSLTGYSLVNAIFDLHDRVLEKDQGATIQFRELVASHCHPFGH
;
A
#
# COMPACT_ATOMS: atom_id res chain seq x y z
N MET A 1 8.81 46.71 8.36
CA MET A 1 8.89 45.46 9.16
C MET A 1 7.54 44.89 9.60
N GLY A 2 6.44 45.66 9.72
CA GLY A 2 5.15 45.15 10.24
C GLY A 2 4.42 44.08 9.40
N CYS A 3 4.53 44.11 8.07
CA CYS A 3 3.79 43.19 7.20
C CYS A 3 4.35 41.74 7.23
N VAL A 4 5.65 41.59 7.46
CA VAL A 4 6.33 40.28 7.48
C VAL A 4 5.96 39.50 8.75
N HIS A 5 5.87 40.19 9.89
CA HIS A 5 5.50 39.59 11.18
C HIS A 5 4.02 39.17 11.22
N ALA A 6 3.13 39.90 10.54
CA ALA A 6 1.71 39.57 10.47
C ALA A 6 1.45 38.31 9.63
N LYS A 7 2.16 38.17 8.49
CA LYS A 7 2.07 36.97 7.63
C LYS A 7 2.55 35.72 8.36
N ALA A 8 3.71 35.81 9.03
CA ALA A 8 4.26 34.69 9.80
C ALA A 8 3.30 34.19 10.89
N LYS A 9 2.69 35.11 11.66
CA LYS A 9 1.70 34.75 12.70
C LYS A 9 0.44 34.10 12.12
N TYR A 10 0.01 34.50 10.92
CA TYR A 10 -1.15 33.90 10.25
C TYR A 10 -0.85 32.47 9.80
N GLU A 11 0.32 32.24 9.20
CA GLU A 11 0.76 30.93 8.74
C GLU A 11 0.96 29.96 9.92
N GLU A 12 1.50 30.43 11.04
CA GLU A 12 1.64 29.65 12.28
C GLU A 12 0.29 29.18 12.82
N LYS A 13 -0.69 30.08 12.96
CA LYS A 13 -2.06 29.72 13.40
C LYS A 13 -2.75 28.75 12.44
N ARG A 14 -2.51 28.91 11.13
CA ARG A 14 -3.05 27.99 10.13
C ARG A 14 -2.42 26.60 10.31
N ALA A 15 -1.11 26.51 10.49
CA ALA A 15 -0.41 25.24 10.71
C ALA A 15 -0.89 24.54 11.99
N GLU A 16 -1.11 25.30 13.08
CA GLU A 16 -1.69 24.78 14.32
C GLU A 16 -3.08 24.18 14.08
N LYS A 17 -3.96 24.90 13.38
CA LYS A 17 -5.31 24.43 13.05
C LYS A 17 -5.29 23.14 12.22
N ILE A 18 -4.39 23.05 11.24
CA ILE A 18 -4.18 21.84 10.44
C ILE A 18 -3.70 20.69 11.33
N GLY A 19 -2.73 20.95 12.21
CA GLY A 19 -2.21 19.95 13.14
C GLY A 19 -3.29 19.38 14.06
N VAL A 20 -4.15 20.24 14.62
CA VAL A 20 -5.29 19.81 15.44
C VAL A 20 -6.26 18.95 14.61
N PHE A 21 -6.60 19.38 13.40
CA PHE A 21 -7.51 18.63 12.52
C PHE A 21 -6.95 17.25 12.13
N VAL A 22 -5.65 17.17 11.81
CA VAL A 22 -4.95 15.92 11.56
C VAL A 22 -4.99 15.02 12.79
N HIS A 23 -4.81 15.57 13.99
CA HIS A 23 -4.89 14.79 15.23
C HIS A 23 -6.28 14.16 15.44
N LEU A 24 -7.36 14.87 15.11
CA LEU A 24 -8.72 14.33 15.16
C LEU A 24 -8.89 13.15 14.18
N ALA A 25 -8.33 13.25 12.98
CA ALA A 25 -8.34 12.17 11.98
C ALA A 25 -7.55 10.94 12.44
N ILE A 26 -6.43 11.14 13.13
CA ILE A 26 -5.62 10.05 13.73
C ILE A 26 -6.36 9.36 14.87
N GLN A 27 -7.09 10.12 15.70
CA GLN A 27 -7.89 9.58 16.80
C GLN A 27 -9.17 8.86 16.32
N GLY A 28 -9.62 9.12 15.10
CA GLY A 28 -10.89 8.57 14.59
C GLY A 28 -12.12 9.29 15.14
N ASN A 29 -12.00 10.53 15.61
CA ASN A 29 -13.14 11.25 16.20
C ASN A 29 -13.99 11.90 15.11
N ILE A 30 -14.89 11.11 14.52
CA ILE A 30 -15.72 11.51 13.35
C ILE A 30 -16.58 12.73 13.65
N GLU A 31 -17.16 12.83 14.85
CA GLU A 31 -18.02 13.94 15.24
C GLU A 31 -17.25 15.26 15.22
N LYS A 32 -16.06 15.29 15.83
CA LYS A 32 -15.20 16.48 15.83
C LYS A 32 -14.62 16.79 14.45
N ILE A 33 -14.36 15.77 13.63
CA ILE A 33 -13.96 15.97 12.23
C ILE A 33 -15.09 16.69 11.47
N ALA A 34 -16.33 16.21 11.60
CA ALA A 34 -17.47 16.82 10.94
C ALA A 34 -17.72 18.26 11.41
N GLU A 35 -17.62 18.51 12.72
CA GLU A 35 -17.72 19.86 13.28
C GLU A 35 -16.61 20.79 12.76
N ALA A 36 -15.36 20.33 12.74
CA ALA A 36 -14.23 21.11 12.23
C ALA A 36 -14.39 21.45 10.74
N ILE A 37 -14.88 20.51 9.92
CA ILE A 37 -15.16 20.73 8.49
C ILE A 37 -16.30 21.73 8.30
N LYS A 38 -17.34 21.65 9.13
CA LYS A 38 -18.45 22.62 9.09
C LYS A 38 -17.97 24.04 9.40
N ASN A 39 -17.01 24.19 10.32
CA ASN A 39 -16.42 25.47 10.66
C ASN A 39 -15.41 25.97 9.62
N ASP A 40 -14.71 25.07 8.93
CA ASP A 40 -13.75 25.40 7.88
C ASP A 40 -13.56 24.22 6.90
N ALA A 41 -14.27 24.27 5.78
CA ALA A 41 -14.23 23.22 4.76
C ALA A 41 -12.84 23.08 4.11
N ASN A 42 -12.01 24.13 4.14
CA ASN A 42 -10.68 24.07 3.53
C ASN A 42 -9.72 23.14 4.28
N LEU A 43 -10.06 22.75 5.51
CA LEU A 43 -9.26 21.78 6.29
C LEU A 43 -9.18 20.41 5.63
N VAL A 44 -10.20 20.01 4.87
CA VAL A 44 -10.27 18.71 4.19
C VAL A 44 -9.11 18.52 3.20
N VAL A 45 -8.75 19.59 2.49
CA VAL A 45 -7.66 19.61 1.49
C VAL A 45 -6.38 20.24 2.04
N ALA A 46 -6.39 20.73 3.27
CA ALA A 46 -5.23 21.36 3.86
C ALA A 46 -4.12 20.34 4.10
N LYS A 47 -2.89 20.77 3.80
CA LYS A 47 -1.68 19.96 3.90
C LYS A 47 -0.83 20.43 5.08
N ASP A 48 -0.27 19.47 5.80
CA ASP A 48 0.76 19.74 6.80
C ASP A 48 2.12 20.01 6.14
N ARG A 49 3.17 20.16 6.96
CA ARG A 49 4.55 20.39 6.50
C ARG A 49 5.13 19.28 5.61
N PHE A 50 4.56 18.08 5.65
CA PHE A 50 4.96 16.94 4.82
C PHE A 50 4.13 16.85 3.52
N GLY A 51 3.23 17.81 3.29
CA GLY A 51 2.30 17.77 2.18
C GLY A 51 1.13 16.82 2.41
N MET A 52 1.00 16.23 3.60
CA MET A 52 -0.02 15.24 3.92
C MET A 52 -1.31 15.92 4.36
N THR A 53 -2.43 15.40 3.88
CA THR A 53 -3.77 15.79 4.33
C THR A 53 -4.20 14.93 5.53
N ALA A 54 -5.29 15.31 6.19
CA ALA A 54 -5.90 14.49 7.24
C ALA A 54 -6.22 13.06 6.78
N LEU A 55 -6.62 12.88 5.51
CA LEU A 55 -6.90 11.56 4.93
C LEU A 55 -5.65 10.67 4.87
N HIS A 56 -4.50 11.23 4.50
CA HIS A 56 -3.23 10.48 4.51
C HIS A 56 -2.92 9.92 5.89
N TRP A 57 -3.11 10.73 6.93
CA TRP A 57 -2.87 10.33 8.32
C TRP A 57 -3.89 9.29 8.82
N ALA A 58 -5.18 9.48 8.52
CA ALA A 58 -6.21 8.48 8.82
C ALA A 58 -5.86 7.12 8.18
N CYS A 59 -5.45 7.13 6.91
CA CYS A 59 -5.05 5.93 6.18
C CYS A 59 -3.75 5.29 6.73
N TYR A 60 -2.77 6.10 7.12
CA TYR A 60 -1.53 5.64 7.74
C TYR A 60 -1.78 4.93 9.08
N VAL A 61 -2.67 5.48 9.90
CA VAL A 61 -3.00 4.93 11.23
C VAL A 61 -4.00 3.78 11.13
N GLY A 62 -4.80 3.72 10.07
CA GLY A 62 -5.81 2.68 9.86
C GLY A 62 -7.20 3.04 10.37
N GLN A 63 -7.49 4.33 10.54
CA GLN A 63 -8.81 4.81 10.95
C GLN A 63 -9.77 4.80 9.76
N LEU A 64 -10.42 3.66 9.53
CA LEU A 64 -11.30 3.46 8.38
C LEU A 64 -12.47 4.45 8.40
N ASP A 65 -13.17 4.58 9.52
CA ASP A 65 -14.36 5.43 9.57
C ASP A 65 -14.03 6.91 9.39
N ALA A 66 -12.87 7.36 9.90
CA ALA A 66 -12.38 8.71 9.63
C ALA A 66 -11.99 8.90 8.16
N ALA A 67 -11.35 7.91 7.53
CA ALA A 67 -11.05 7.97 6.10
C ALA A 67 -12.33 8.07 5.26
N ILE A 68 -13.36 7.27 5.59
CA ILE A 68 -14.67 7.33 4.93
C ILE A 68 -15.33 8.70 5.12
N ALA A 69 -15.34 9.22 6.34
CA ALA A 69 -15.91 10.54 6.64
C ALA A 69 -15.20 11.66 5.88
N LEU A 70 -13.86 11.61 5.81
CA LEU A 70 -13.06 12.59 5.07
C LEU A 70 -13.31 12.50 3.56
N CYS A 71 -13.35 11.30 2.97
CA CYS A 71 -13.71 11.11 1.57
C CYS A 71 -15.12 11.64 1.26
N SER A 72 -16.08 11.37 2.16
CA SER A 72 -17.47 11.86 2.04
C SER A 72 -17.55 13.39 2.12
N ALA A 73 -16.61 14.02 2.82
CA ALA A 73 -16.47 15.47 2.90
C ALA A 73 -15.66 16.09 1.73
N GLY A 74 -15.26 15.29 0.74
CA GLY A 74 -14.55 15.75 -0.46
C GLY A 74 -13.03 15.58 -0.42
N ALA A 75 -12.46 14.87 0.56
CA ALA A 75 -11.05 14.53 0.54
C ALA A 75 -10.75 13.56 -0.62
N GLN A 76 -9.77 13.89 -1.44
CA GLN A 76 -9.38 13.05 -2.57
C GLN A 76 -8.25 12.09 -2.16
N PRO A 77 -8.45 10.76 -2.23
CA PRO A 77 -7.42 9.79 -1.86
C PRO A 77 -6.24 9.75 -2.85
N THR A 78 -6.44 10.29 -4.06
CA THR A 78 -5.41 10.49 -5.10
C THR A 78 -4.52 11.71 -4.85
N GLN A 79 -4.87 12.56 -3.88
CA GLN A 79 -4.05 13.71 -3.52
C GLN A 79 -2.65 13.24 -3.12
N LEU A 80 -1.62 13.93 -3.60
CA LEU A 80 -0.23 13.56 -3.37
C LEU A 80 0.40 14.39 -2.23
N ASP A 81 1.22 13.73 -1.41
CA ASP A 81 2.13 14.39 -0.46
C ASP A 81 3.40 14.94 -1.15
N ASN A 82 4.33 15.49 -0.37
CA ASN A 82 5.57 16.07 -0.91
C ASN A 82 6.50 15.04 -1.59
N ASN A 83 6.30 13.74 -1.34
CA ASN A 83 7.07 12.66 -1.96
C ASN A 83 6.28 11.99 -3.10
N HIS A 84 5.24 12.67 -3.59
CA HIS A 84 4.29 12.17 -4.56
C HIS A 84 3.64 10.85 -4.16
N ARG A 85 3.38 10.62 -2.87
CA ARG A 85 2.66 9.43 -2.37
C ARG A 85 1.19 9.80 -2.15
N ASN A 86 0.30 8.91 -2.58
CA ASN A 86 -1.14 9.00 -2.32
C ASN A 86 -1.53 8.24 -1.03
N ALA A 87 -2.81 8.29 -0.64
CA ALA A 87 -3.30 7.62 0.58
C ALA A 87 -3.05 6.10 0.59
N LEU A 88 -3.12 5.43 -0.56
CA LEU A 88 -2.90 3.99 -0.70
C LEU A 88 -1.46 3.59 -0.34
N HIS A 89 -0.45 4.37 -0.76
CA HIS A 89 0.95 4.11 -0.38
C HIS A 89 1.16 4.07 1.14
N HIS A 90 0.53 4.99 1.86
CA HIS A 90 0.63 5.09 3.32
C HIS A 90 -0.11 3.95 4.02
N ALA A 91 -1.33 3.63 3.58
CA ALA A 91 -2.10 2.50 4.10
C ALA A 91 -1.36 1.17 3.87
N CYS A 92 -0.77 0.98 2.69
CA CYS A 92 0.02 -0.20 2.35
C CYS A 92 1.29 -0.31 3.21
N ARG A 93 2.05 0.77 3.37
CA ARG A 93 3.25 0.80 4.23
C ARG A 93 2.97 0.35 5.66
N LYS A 94 1.80 0.73 6.19
CA LYS A 94 1.40 0.39 7.56
C LYS A 94 0.55 -0.87 7.67
N GLY A 95 0.28 -1.55 6.56
CA GLY A 95 -0.46 -2.80 6.56
C GLY A 95 -1.92 -2.65 7.00
N ARG A 96 -2.55 -1.51 6.68
CA ARG A 96 -3.93 -1.22 7.11
C ARG A 96 -4.95 -1.89 6.19
N LEU A 97 -5.14 -3.20 6.34
CA LEU A 97 -5.95 -4.04 5.44
C LEU A 97 -7.32 -3.44 5.11
N SER A 98 -8.13 -3.12 6.11
CA SER A 98 -9.50 -2.61 5.90
C SER A 98 -9.51 -1.28 5.14
N VAL A 99 -8.52 -0.41 5.37
CA VAL A 99 -8.38 0.85 4.65
C VAL A 99 -7.94 0.60 3.20
N VAL A 100 -6.95 -0.28 3.00
CA VAL A 100 -6.47 -0.62 1.64
C VAL A 100 -7.60 -1.21 0.80
N ASP A 101 -8.38 -2.14 1.36
CA ASP A 101 -9.54 -2.74 0.70
C ASP A 101 -10.58 -1.68 0.32
N HIS A 102 -10.91 -0.78 1.24
CA HIS A 102 -11.83 0.33 0.99
C HIS A 102 -11.32 1.27 -0.12
N LEU A 103 -10.06 1.68 -0.06
CA LEU A 103 -9.46 2.59 -1.05
C LEU A 103 -9.46 1.99 -2.47
N ILE A 104 -9.18 0.69 -2.60
CA ILE A 104 -9.16 0.04 -3.92
C ILE A 104 -10.57 -0.20 -4.44
N ARG A 105 -11.47 -0.74 -3.61
CA ARG A 105 -12.81 -1.15 -4.07
C ARG A 105 -13.80 0.00 -4.16
N GLN A 106 -13.81 0.89 -3.16
CA GLN A 106 -14.81 1.96 -3.03
C GLN A 106 -14.31 3.29 -3.59
N CYS A 107 -13.01 3.58 -3.45
CA CYS A 107 -12.43 4.79 -4.04
C CYS A 107 -11.79 4.57 -5.42
N HIS A 108 -11.87 3.36 -5.98
CA HIS A 108 -11.34 2.98 -7.29
C HIS A 108 -9.87 3.38 -7.52
N MET A 109 -9.05 3.32 -6.48
CA MET A 109 -7.65 3.68 -6.58
C MET A 109 -6.87 2.68 -7.45
N LYS A 110 -6.00 3.21 -8.31
CA LYS A 110 -5.10 2.41 -9.13
C LYS A 110 -4.00 1.79 -8.27
N VAL A 111 -3.88 0.47 -8.30
CA VAL A 111 -2.93 -0.29 -7.46
C VAL A 111 -1.46 -0.17 -7.88
N ASN A 112 -1.19 0.37 -9.07
CA ASN A 112 0.15 0.45 -9.68
C ASN A 112 0.66 1.90 -9.84
N GLU A 113 -0.01 2.90 -9.26
CA GLU A 113 0.45 4.29 -9.33
C GLU A 113 1.82 4.45 -8.65
N PRO A 114 2.85 4.95 -9.35
CA PRO A 114 4.16 5.15 -8.76
C PRO A 114 4.21 6.42 -7.91
N SER A 115 4.94 6.38 -6.80
CA SER A 115 5.32 7.57 -6.05
C SER A 115 6.49 8.32 -6.71
N GLY A 116 6.97 9.40 -6.10
CA GLY A 116 8.05 10.24 -6.68
C GLY A 116 9.36 9.49 -6.94
N ASN A 117 9.64 8.45 -6.17
CA ASN A 117 10.80 7.57 -6.36
C ASN A 117 10.49 6.34 -7.23
N GLY A 118 9.33 6.28 -7.88
CA GLY A 118 8.89 5.13 -8.68
C GLY A 118 8.36 3.95 -7.87
N ASP A 119 8.26 4.06 -6.53
CA ASP A 119 7.72 3.00 -5.70
C ASP A 119 6.20 2.88 -5.91
N THR A 120 5.72 1.68 -6.22
CA THR A 120 4.28 1.37 -6.23
C THR A 120 3.76 1.07 -4.82
N PRO A 121 2.43 1.03 -4.58
CA PRO A 121 1.86 0.58 -3.32
C PRO A 121 2.40 -0.78 -2.87
N LEU A 122 2.69 -1.69 -3.81
CA LEU A 122 3.27 -3.00 -3.51
C LEU A 122 4.69 -2.89 -2.96
N HIS A 123 5.54 -1.98 -3.46
CA HIS A 123 6.86 -1.71 -2.87
C HIS A 123 6.76 -1.28 -1.40
N LYS A 124 5.68 -0.58 -1.03
CA LYS A 124 5.44 -0.19 0.37
C LYS A 124 4.82 -1.31 1.19
N ALA A 125 3.92 -2.11 0.62
CA ALA A 125 3.26 -3.21 1.30
C ALA A 125 4.23 -4.32 1.75
N VAL A 126 5.21 -4.66 0.91
CA VAL A 126 6.21 -5.71 1.22
C VAL A 126 7.16 -5.34 2.36
N LEU A 127 7.30 -4.03 2.65
CA LEU A 127 8.03 -3.51 3.81
C LEU A 127 7.13 -3.38 5.05
N GLY A 128 5.81 -3.56 4.88
CA GLY A 128 4.82 -3.49 5.94
C GLY A 128 4.66 -4.81 6.70
N PRO A 129 3.97 -4.78 7.85
CA PRO A 129 3.82 -5.98 8.70
C PRO A 129 2.68 -6.92 8.25
N CYS A 130 1.89 -6.55 7.24
CA CYS A 130 0.62 -7.21 6.93
C CYS A 130 0.65 -7.93 5.58
N ILE A 131 0.83 -9.25 5.60
CA ILE A 131 0.77 -10.11 4.41
C ILE A 131 -0.57 -9.99 3.67
N PRO A 132 -1.74 -9.96 4.35
CA PRO A 132 -3.02 -9.81 3.66
C PRO A 132 -3.09 -8.60 2.71
N VAL A 133 -2.39 -7.50 3.01
CA VAL A 133 -2.32 -6.34 2.13
C VAL A 133 -1.56 -6.65 0.84
N ILE A 134 -0.45 -7.38 0.92
CA ILE A 134 0.32 -7.83 -0.24
C ILE A 134 -0.57 -8.67 -1.16
N LEU A 135 -1.31 -9.62 -0.57
CA LEU A 135 -2.19 -10.52 -1.33
C LEU A 135 -3.34 -9.78 -1.98
N LEU A 136 -3.95 -8.85 -1.25
CA LEU A 136 -5.03 -8.02 -1.77
C LEU A 136 -4.54 -7.22 -2.98
N LEU A 137 -3.36 -6.59 -2.90
CA LEU A 137 -2.79 -5.87 -4.03
C LEU A 137 -2.54 -6.78 -5.24
N LEU A 138 -1.96 -7.96 -5.04
CA LEU A 138 -1.71 -8.92 -6.12
C LEU A 138 -3.00 -9.39 -6.79
N ASN A 139 -4.04 -9.69 -6.00
CA ASN A 139 -5.36 -10.07 -6.50
C ASN A 139 -6.02 -8.96 -7.33
N HIS A 140 -5.69 -7.70 -7.06
CA HIS A 140 -6.14 -6.54 -7.82
C HIS A 140 -5.17 -6.14 -8.95
N GLY A 141 -4.22 -7.01 -9.32
CA GLY A 141 -3.34 -6.81 -10.48
C GLY A 141 -2.09 -5.96 -10.20
N ALA A 142 -1.62 -5.90 -8.95
CA ALA A 142 -0.38 -5.21 -8.64
C ALA A 142 0.83 -5.87 -9.35
N ASN A 143 1.64 -5.06 -10.02
CA ASN A 143 2.80 -5.54 -10.75
C ASN A 143 3.97 -5.80 -9.79
N LYS A 144 4.19 -7.07 -9.45
CA LYS A 144 5.33 -7.51 -8.62
C LYS A 144 6.71 -7.39 -9.27
N HIS A 145 6.78 -7.07 -10.56
CA HIS A 145 8.01 -6.83 -11.32
C HIS A 145 8.25 -5.35 -11.65
N ALA A 146 7.35 -4.45 -11.23
CA ALA A 146 7.54 -3.02 -11.43
C ALA A 146 8.86 -2.57 -10.80
N LEU A 147 9.66 -1.79 -11.53
CA LEU A 147 10.92 -1.26 -11.05
C LEU A 147 10.72 0.18 -10.59
N ASN A 148 11.24 0.52 -9.42
CA ASN A 148 11.35 1.90 -8.99
C ASN A 148 12.51 2.63 -9.68
N THR A 149 12.71 3.91 -9.36
CA THR A 149 13.79 4.73 -9.94
C THR A 149 15.20 4.21 -9.65
N TYR A 150 15.34 3.34 -8.64
CA TYR A 150 16.60 2.68 -8.27
C TYR A 150 16.79 1.33 -8.98
N GLY A 151 15.89 0.94 -9.89
CA GLY A 151 15.94 -0.35 -10.59
C GLY A 151 15.58 -1.54 -9.72
N ARG A 152 14.87 -1.33 -8.60
CA ARG A 152 14.50 -2.38 -7.66
C ARG A 152 13.04 -2.77 -7.85
N SER A 153 12.75 -4.06 -7.85
CA SER A 153 11.39 -4.57 -7.75
C SER A 153 10.94 -4.66 -6.28
N PRO A 154 9.63 -4.80 -5.98
CA PRO A 154 9.15 -4.99 -4.61
C PRO A 154 9.89 -6.11 -3.88
N ARG A 155 10.18 -7.22 -4.60
CA ARG A 155 10.92 -8.36 -4.04
C ARG A 155 12.32 -7.96 -3.58
N ILE A 156 13.07 -7.25 -4.42
CA ILE A 156 14.46 -6.81 -4.13
C ILE A 156 14.49 -5.69 -3.08
N GLU A 157 13.46 -4.84 -3.02
CA GLU A 157 13.39 -3.76 -2.03
C GLU A 157 13.36 -4.30 -0.59
N VAL A 158 12.70 -5.45 -0.36
CA VAL A 158 12.71 -6.12 0.96
C VAL A 158 14.11 -6.60 1.33
N GLU A 159 14.84 -7.20 0.40
CA GLU A 159 16.21 -7.66 0.63
C GLU A 159 17.12 -6.50 1.04
N PHE A 160 17.03 -5.39 0.30
CA PHE A 160 17.82 -4.19 0.56
C PHE A 160 17.51 -3.56 1.92
N ARG A 161 16.22 -3.44 2.29
CA ARG A 161 15.80 -2.78 3.54
C ARG A 161 15.91 -3.67 4.78
N MET A 162 15.77 -4.99 4.64
CA MET A 162 15.75 -5.95 5.76
C MET A 162 17.11 -6.63 6.02
N GLY A 163 18.11 -6.42 5.16
CA GLY A 163 19.51 -6.66 5.51
C GLY A 163 19.94 -8.12 5.65
N THR A 164 19.46 -9.03 4.79
CA THR A 164 20.12 -10.34 4.65
C THR A 164 21.46 -10.15 3.93
N ARG A 165 22.57 -10.22 4.68
CA ARG A 165 23.93 -10.06 4.14
C ARG A 165 24.26 -11.12 3.09
N LYS A 166 24.10 -10.76 1.81
CA LYS A 166 25.05 -11.07 0.72
C LYS A 166 24.75 -10.18 -0.50
N ALA A 167 24.95 -8.88 -0.35
CA ALA A 167 25.38 -8.07 -1.48
C ALA A 167 26.83 -8.47 -1.81
N SER A 168 27.02 -9.67 -2.36
CA SER A 168 28.26 -10.02 -3.04
C SER A 168 28.28 -9.24 -4.35
N VAL A 169 29.19 -8.27 -4.42
CA VAL A 169 29.86 -7.75 -5.63
C VAL A 169 28.91 -7.55 -6.82
N ASP A 170 28.19 -6.44 -6.95
CA ASP A 170 28.66 -5.32 -7.80
C ASP A 170 27.80 -4.04 -7.65
N ALA A 171 27.03 -3.89 -6.57
CA ALA A 171 26.17 -2.70 -6.36
C ALA A 171 26.88 -1.55 -5.62
N ALA A 172 28.20 -1.38 -5.82
CA ALA A 172 28.98 -0.27 -5.27
C ALA A 172 28.88 0.97 -6.18
N ALA A 173 27.67 1.44 -6.44
CA ALA A 173 27.38 2.78 -6.92
C ALA A 173 25.88 3.02 -6.73
N ILE A 174 25.48 4.26 -6.49
CA ILE A 174 24.10 4.74 -6.28
C ILE A 174 23.71 4.83 -4.81
N PHE A 175 24.27 5.88 -4.19
CA PHE A 175 23.56 6.93 -3.45
C PHE A 175 22.37 6.46 -2.59
N THR A 176 22.62 6.30 -1.30
CA THR A 176 21.57 6.32 -0.27
C THR A 176 21.33 7.77 0.18
N PRO A 177 20.17 8.38 -0.08
CA PRO A 177 19.65 9.37 0.85
C PRO A 177 18.93 8.61 1.96
N GLU A 178 19.47 8.72 3.17
CA GLU A 178 18.79 8.32 4.40
C GLU A 178 17.43 9.04 4.48
N GLU A 179 16.33 8.28 4.61
CA GLU A 179 15.01 8.84 4.91
C GLU A 179 14.98 9.26 6.39
N ASP A 180 15.63 10.38 6.69
CA ASP A 180 15.60 11.07 7.97
C ASP A 180 14.40 12.05 7.97
N PRO A 181 13.44 11.98 8.92
CA PRO A 181 12.18 12.73 8.86
C PRO A 181 12.32 14.25 9.13
N GLY A 182 13.50 14.83 8.91
CA GLY A 182 13.84 16.20 9.32
C GLY A 182 14.76 17.00 8.41
N LYS A 183 15.07 16.56 7.18
CA LYS A 183 15.88 17.36 6.23
C LYS A 183 15.08 17.78 4.99
N GLU A 184 14.91 19.08 4.83
CA GLU A 184 14.51 19.70 3.55
C GLU A 184 15.58 19.38 2.49
N LEU A 185 15.14 18.86 1.35
CA LEU A 185 15.93 18.65 0.14
C LEU A 185 15.42 19.60 -0.96
N PRO A 186 16.30 19.98 -1.90
CA PRO A 186 16.27 21.31 -2.51
C PRO A 186 15.11 21.52 -3.48
N VAL A 187 14.67 22.77 -3.56
CA VAL A 187 13.64 23.28 -4.47
C VAL A 187 14.02 22.95 -5.91
N VAL A 188 13.26 22.07 -6.56
CA VAL A 188 13.33 21.84 -8.00
C VAL A 188 12.37 22.82 -8.66
N GLU A 189 12.90 23.72 -9.49
CA GLU A 189 12.11 24.69 -10.25
C GLU A 189 11.15 23.99 -11.25
N PRO A 190 10.00 24.60 -11.59
CA PRO A 190 8.99 23.96 -12.41
C PRO A 190 9.49 23.79 -13.86
N VAL A 191 9.55 22.55 -14.34
CA VAL A 191 9.72 22.25 -15.77
C VAL A 191 8.38 22.51 -16.46
N GLU A 192 8.37 23.37 -17.47
CA GLU A 192 7.19 23.69 -18.27
C GLU A 192 6.61 22.43 -18.95
N PRO A 193 5.27 22.29 -19.02
CA PRO A 193 4.65 21.13 -19.67
C PRO A 193 4.83 21.20 -21.21
N PRO A 194 5.10 20.05 -21.87
CA PRO A 194 5.17 20.00 -23.33
C PRO A 194 3.79 20.23 -23.97
N PRO A 195 3.74 20.75 -25.21
CA PRO A 195 2.50 21.16 -25.89
C PRO A 195 1.59 19.97 -26.24
N CYS A 196 0.27 20.21 -26.15
CA CYS A 196 -0.78 19.25 -26.41
C CYS A 196 -0.76 18.71 -27.86
N GLU A 197 -0.66 17.39 -28.02
CA GLU A 197 -0.93 16.70 -29.29
C GLU A 197 -2.39 16.22 -29.37
N PRO A 198 -2.98 16.12 -30.59
CA PRO A 198 -4.42 15.90 -30.78
C PRO A 198 -4.88 14.46 -30.48
N GLU A 199 -6.11 14.37 -29.99
CA GLU A 199 -6.79 13.15 -29.53
C GLU A 199 -6.90 12.07 -30.64
N VAL A 200 -6.39 10.87 -30.34
CA VAL A 200 -6.65 9.65 -31.13
C VAL A 200 -7.90 8.97 -30.55
N PRO A 201 -8.92 8.62 -31.37
CA PRO A 201 -10.15 8.01 -30.87
C PRO A 201 -9.91 6.61 -30.27
N PRO A 202 -10.69 6.22 -29.25
CA PRO A 202 -10.47 4.98 -28.50
C PRO A 202 -10.75 3.73 -29.36
N PRO A 203 -9.94 2.66 -29.23
CA PRO A 203 -10.22 1.38 -29.87
C PRO A 203 -11.46 0.70 -29.26
N PRO A 204 -12.15 -0.18 -30.02
CA PRO A 204 -13.42 -0.77 -29.63
C PRO A 204 -13.31 -1.66 -28.40
N VAL A 205 -14.35 -1.57 -27.57
CA VAL A 205 -14.55 -2.30 -26.31
C VAL A 205 -14.57 -3.80 -26.58
N VAL A 206 -13.55 -4.51 -26.07
CA VAL A 206 -13.55 -5.97 -25.95
C VAL A 206 -14.03 -6.30 -24.54
N GLU A 207 -15.16 -7.00 -24.45
CA GLU A 207 -15.74 -7.44 -23.18
C GLU A 207 -14.77 -8.36 -22.41
N PRO A 208 -14.56 -8.14 -21.09
CA PRO A 208 -13.70 -9.00 -20.28
C PRO A 208 -14.36 -10.38 -20.04
N PRO A 209 -13.60 -11.48 -20.14
CA PRO A 209 -14.10 -12.80 -19.76
C PRO A 209 -14.31 -12.90 -18.23
N ALA A 210 -15.29 -13.71 -17.86
CA ALA A 210 -15.88 -13.86 -16.53
C ALA A 210 -14.90 -13.91 -15.34
N GLU A 211 -15.28 -13.19 -14.29
CA GLU A 211 -14.64 -13.12 -12.97
C GLU A 211 -14.42 -14.50 -12.34
N VAL A 212 -13.18 -14.82 -11.98
CA VAL A 212 -12.90 -15.87 -10.98
C VAL A 212 -12.93 -15.22 -9.61
N VAL A 213 -14.12 -15.21 -9.03
CA VAL A 213 -14.37 -14.77 -7.66
C VAL A 213 -13.77 -15.79 -6.69
N ILE A 214 -12.59 -15.50 -6.12
CA ILE A 214 -12.14 -16.17 -4.90
C ILE A 214 -12.54 -15.28 -3.72
N THR A 215 -13.84 -15.26 -3.42
CA THR A 215 -14.33 -14.72 -2.17
C THR A 215 -13.78 -15.55 -1.01
N THR A 216 -13.48 -14.85 0.07
CA THR A 216 -13.51 -15.38 1.44
C THR A 216 -14.86 -16.05 1.71
N ALA A 217 -14.99 -17.32 1.32
CA ALA A 217 -16.08 -18.18 1.71
C ALA A 217 -15.48 -19.32 2.52
N VAL A 218 -15.90 -19.39 3.78
CA VAL A 218 -15.88 -20.61 4.59
C VAL A 218 -16.61 -21.68 3.77
N VAL A 219 -15.87 -22.65 3.20
CA VAL A 219 -16.49 -23.83 2.59
C VAL A 219 -16.40 -24.95 3.62
N PRO A 220 -17.53 -25.55 4.04
CA PRO A 220 -17.53 -26.61 5.01
C PRO A 220 -16.84 -27.84 4.42
N PHE A 221 -16.09 -28.49 5.29
CA PHE A 221 -15.44 -29.77 5.07
C PHE A 221 -16.50 -30.78 4.58
N ASN A 222 -16.34 -31.34 3.38
CA ASN A 222 -16.94 -32.62 3.08
C ASN A 222 -16.04 -33.49 2.20
N HIS A 223 -15.90 -34.72 2.66
CA HIS A 223 -15.03 -35.80 2.23
C HIS A 223 -15.10 -36.11 0.72
N THR A 224 -13.95 -36.39 0.09
CA THR A 224 -13.59 -37.73 -0.44
C THR A 224 -12.22 -37.68 -1.13
N LEU A 225 -11.23 -38.30 -0.49
CA LEU A 225 -9.97 -38.66 -1.11
C LEU A 225 -10.24 -39.73 -2.18
N SER A 226 -9.97 -39.41 -3.44
CA SER A 226 -9.76 -40.41 -4.49
C SER A 226 -8.36 -40.22 -5.04
N HIS A 227 -7.59 -41.30 -4.93
CA HIS A 227 -6.20 -41.42 -5.34
C HIS A 227 -5.94 -40.88 -6.74
N ASN A 228 -4.95 -39.99 -6.86
CA ASN A 228 -4.12 -39.96 -8.05
C ASN A 228 -2.65 -39.89 -7.65
N SER A 229 -2.01 -41.03 -7.83
CA SER A 229 -0.59 -41.31 -7.66
C SER A 229 0.22 -40.57 -8.72
N SER A 230 0.72 -39.38 -8.39
CA SER A 230 1.97 -38.78 -8.91
C SER A 230 2.25 -37.42 -8.24
N LEU A 231 2.27 -37.38 -6.91
CA LEU A 231 2.86 -36.25 -6.19
C LEU A 231 4.24 -36.68 -5.72
N ARG A 232 5.28 -36.13 -6.36
CA ARG A 232 6.65 -36.20 -5.86
C ARG A 232 6.64 -35.66 -4.43
N THR A 233 6.81 -36.58 -3.47
CA THR A 233 7.27 -36.37 -2.09
C THR A 233 7.22 -34.93 -1.60
N LEU A 234 6.02 -34.44 -1.28
CA LEU A 234 5.86 -33.35 -0.35
C LEU A 234 5.91 -34.00 1.04
N GLU A 235 6.91 -33.59 1.83
CA GLU A 235 7.02 -33.94 3.24
C GLU A 235 5.69 -33.69 3.96
N SER A 236 5.46 -34.42 5.04
CA SER A 236 4.23 -34.36 5.83
C SER A 236 3.78 -32.90 6.09
N PRO A 237 2.46 -32.61 6.04
CA PRO A 237 1.94 -31.24 6.16
C PRO A 237 2.40 -30.51 7.44
N MET A 238 2.73 -31.26 8.50
CA MET A 238 3.31 -30.71 9.74
C MET A 238 4.72 -30.12 9.56
N ASN A 239 5.55 -30.68 8.66
CA ASN A 239 6.90 -30.19 8.38
C ASN A 239 6.87 -28.89 7.56
N ILE A 240 5.94 -28.80 6.62
CA ILE A 240 5.74 -27.62 5.76
C ILE A 240 5.23 -26.43 6.59
N LEU A 241 4.28 -26.65 7.50
CA LEU A 241 3.76 -25.60 8.39
C LEU A 241 4.81 -25.05 9.36
N ALA A 242 5.68 -25.91 9.89
CA ALA A 242 6.80 -25.49 10.74
C ALA A 242 7.83 -24.66 9.95
N SER A 243 8.12 -25.06 8.70
CA SER A 243 8.98 -24.32 7.78
C SER A 243 8.42 -22.94 7.47
N PHE A 244 7.13 -22.83 7.16
CA PHE A 244 6.50 -21.54 6.87
C PHE A 244 6.53 -20.59 8.06
N ARG A 245 6.20 -21.01 9.28
CA ARG A 245 6.23 -20.13 10.48
C ARG A 245 7.59 -19.50 10.75
N SER A 246 8.67 -20.09 10.23
CA SER A 246 10.04 -19.56 10.39
C SER A 246 10.40 -18.49 9.35
N LEU A 247 9.61 -18.36 8.28
CA LEU A 247 9.89 -17.41 7.21
C LEU A 247 9.64 -15.98 7.67
N THR A 248 10.62 -15.12 7.43
CA THR A 248 10.52 -13.68 7.71
C THR A 248 11.15 -12.89 6.57
N GLY A 249 10.76 -11.62 6.45
CA GLY A 249 11.36 -10.68 5.49
C GLY A 249 11.34 -11.19 4.04
N TYR A 250 12.51 -11.21 3.41
CA TYR A 250 12.68 -11.55 2.00
C TYR A 250 12.19 -12.97 1.66
N SER A 251 12.54 -13.98 2.47
CA SER A 251 12.16 -15.37 2.21
C SER A 251 10.64 -15.57 2.25
N LEU A 252 9.96 -14.83 3.12
CA LEU A 252 8.49 -14.84 3.19
C LEU A 252 7.87 -14.20 1.94
N VAL A 253 8.34 -13.03 1.53
CA VAL A 253 7.83 -12.34 0.32
C VAL A 253 8.08 -13.15 -0.94
N ASN A 254 9.23 -13.82 -1.04
CA ASN A 254 9.50 -14.75 -2.14
C ASN A 254 8.49 -15.90 -2.16
N ALA A 255 8.29 -16.57 -1.02
CA ALA A 255 7.33 -17.66 -0.94
C ALA A 255 5.91 -17.21 -1.33
N ILE A 256 5.50 -16.00 -0.93
CA ILE A 256 4.22 -15.41 -1.31
C ILE A 256 4.14 -15.23 -2.84
N PHE A 257 5.16 -14.63 -3.46
CA PHE A 257 5.13 -14.33 -4.90
C PHE A 257 5.17 -15.61 -5.75
N ASP A 258 6.02 -16.56 -5.39
CA ASP A 258 6.18 -17.83 -6.11
C ASP A 258 4.91 -18.69 -5.99
N LEU A 259 4.32 -18.77 -4.78
CA LEU A 259 3.06 -19.50 -4.60
C LEU A 259 1.90 -18.80 -5.31
N HIS A 260 1.86 -17.47 -5.33
CA HIS A 260 0.83 -16.73 -6.05
C HIS A 260 0.84 -17.05 -7.56
N ASP A 261 2.02 -17.13 -8.19
CA ASP A 261 2.12 -17.53 -9.61
C ASP A 261 1.61 -18.94 -9.86
N ARG A 262 2.02 -19.88 -9.02
CA ARG A 262 1.55 -21.28 -9.14
C ARG A 262 0.04 -21.41 -8.88
N VAL A 263 -0.53 -20.57 -8.02
CA VAL A 263 -1.99 -20.51 -7.81
C VAL A 263 -2.70 -20.00 -9.07
N LEU A 264 -2.15 -18.99 -9.76
CA LEU A 264 -2.68 -18.53 -11.05
C LEU A 264 -2.61 -19.61 -12.14
N GLU A 265 -1.58 -20.46 -12.09
CA GLU A 265 -1.42 -21.65 -12.95
C GLU A 265 -2.37 -22.82 -12.58
N LYS A 266 -3.28 -22.61 -11.61
CA LYS A 266 -4.25 -23.61 -11.11
C LYS A 266 -3.61 -24.85 -10.46
N ASP A 267 -2.40 -24.72 -9.92
CA ASP A 267 -1.76 -25.78 -9.15
C ASP A 267 -2.49 -25.97 -7.79
N GLN A 268 -3.14 -27.12 -7.64
CA GLN A 268 -3.86 -27.49 -6.41
C GLN A 268 -2.93 -27.61 -5.21
N GLY A 269 -1.70 -28.10 -5.41
CA GLY A 269 -0.70 -28.22 -4.35
C GLY A 269 -0.22 -26.84 -3.87
N ALA A 270 0.03 -25.92 -4.81
CA ALA A 270 0.37 -24.54 -4.46
C ALA A 270 -0.77 -23.82 -3.74
N THR A 271 -2.03 -24.10 -4.12
CA THR A 271 -3.21 -23.53 -3.45
C THR A 271 -3.30 -23.95 -1.99
N ILE A 272 -3.00 -25.21 -1.68
CA ILE A 272 -2.95 -25.71 -0.29
C ILE A 272 -1.80 -25.04 0.47
N GLN A 273 -0.60 -25.04 -0.10
CA GLN A 273 0.58 -24.40 0.50
C GLN A 273 0.37 -22.89 0.75
N PHE A 274 -0.27 -22.20 -0.18
CA PHE A 274 -0.57 -20.79 -0.06
C PHE A 274 -1.58 -20.52 1.07
N ARG A 275 -2.63 -21.33 1.20
CA ARG A 275 -3.57 -21.25 2.31
C ARG A 275 -2.89 -21.48 3.66
N GLU A 276 -1.99 -22.46 3.74
CA GLU A 276 -1.19 -22.75 4.93
C GLU A 276 -0.22 -21.62 5.29
N LEU A 277 0.43 -21.02 4.29
CA LEU A 277 1.30 -19.85 4.47
C LEU A 277 0.50 -18.66 5.04
N VAL A 278 -0.68 -18.40 4.49
CA VAL A 278 -1.57 -17.34 5.00
C VAL A 278 -2.01 -17.66 6.42
N ALA A 279 -2.49 -18.88 6.70
CA ALA A 279 -2.95 -19.26 8.04
C ALA A 279 -1.85 -19.22 9.10
N SER A 280 -0.59 -19.49 8.72
CA SER A 280 0.54 -19.48 9.67
C SER A 280 1.00 -18.07 10.06
N HIS A 281 0.84 -17.09 9.17
CA HIS A 281 1.30 -15.72 9.40
C HIS A 281 0.19 -14.69 9.63
N CYS A 282 -1.05 -15.04 9.27
CA CYS A 282 -2.23 -14.24 9.51
C CYS A 282 -3.01 -14.92 10.62
N HIS A 283 -2.84 -14.48 11.87
CA HIS A 283 -3.74 -14.91 12.93
C HIS A 283 -5.16 -14.43 12.58
N PRO A 284 -6.18 -15.30 12.63
CA PRO A 284 -7.56 -14.87 12.51
C PRO A 284 -7.90 -14.07 13.77
N PHE A 285 -8.11 -12.76 13.61
CA PHE A 285 -8.65 -11.85 14.63
C PHE A 285 -7.83 -11.77 15.93
N GLY A 286 -6.83 -10.88 15.95
CA GLY A 286 -6.37 -10.25 17.19
C GLY A 286 -7.21 -8.99 17.44
N HIS A 287 -8.11 -9.07 18.43
CA HIS A 287 -8.80 -7.93 19.03
C HIS A 287 -7.84 -6.89 19.59
#